data_AF-A0A967GMX0-F1
#
_entry.id   AF-A0A967GMX0-F1
#
_cell.length_a   1.000
_cell.length_b   1.000
_cell.length_c   1.000
_cell.angle_alpha   90.00
_cell.angle_beta   90.00
_cell.angle_gamma   90.00
#
_symmetry.space_group_name_H-M   'P 1'
#
loop_
_entity.id
_entity.type
_entity.pdbx_description
1 polymer ?
#
loop_
_entity_poly.entity_id
_entity_poly.type
_entity_poly.pdbx_seq_one_letter_code
_entity_poly.pdbx_strand_id
1 'polypeptide(L)'
;MAADTLLTAVRAHLKLDPDHTVILEPIKRGASGRTIVRLKAEDHPTFIGIHYTLDRKDNRYFLPVARFLKKAGINVPEVLYDNPGRNIALVEDLGEKDLLSIVDRPWAEREPCYRSALEQLDRLFYTRPPRDLELPPPFTEETYK
;
A
#
# COMPACT_ATOMS: atom_id res chain seq x y z
N MET A 1 -9.71 18.42 2.18
CA MET A 1 -9.55 17.30 3.15
C MET A 1 -8.86 16.12 2.47
N ALA A 2 -8.46 15.08 3.21
CA ALA A 2 -7.76 13.90 2.65
C ALA A 2 -8.56 13.24 1.50
N ALA A 3 -9.87 13.08 1.69
CA ALA A 3 -10.79 12.53 0.70
C ALA A 3 -10.81 13.35 -0.61
N ASP A 4 -10.96 14.67 -0.53
CA ASP A 4 -11.00 15.54 -1.72
C ASP A 4 -9.69 15.47 -2.53
N THR A 5 -8.57 15.35 -1.82
CA THR A 5 -7.24 15.28 -2.45
C THR A 5 -7.07 13.97 -3.20
N LEU A 6 -7.52 12.85 -2.61
CA LEU A 6 -7.51 11.54 -3.26
C LEU A 6 -8.50 11.45 -4.41
N LEU A 7 -9.68 12.05 -4.27
CA LEU A 7 -10.67 12.17 -5.36
C LEU A 7 -10.09 12.96 -6.54
N THR A 8 -9.44 14.08 -6.27
CA THR A 8 -8.76 14.88 -7.30
C THR A 8 -7.67 14.07 -8.00
N ALA A 9 -6.88 13.31 -7.23
CA ALA A 9 -5.80 12.50 -7.76
C ALA A 9 -6.30 11.38 -8.68
N VAL A 10 -7.33 10.64 -8.27
CA VAL A 10 -7.86 9.54 -9.09
C VAL A 10 -8.54 10.06 -10.36
N ARG A 11 -9.26 11.19 -10.28
CA ARG A 11 -9.83 11.85 -11.45
C ARG A 11 -8.74 12.28 -12.43
N ALA A 12 -7.66 12.89 -11.94
CA ALA A 12 -6.55 13.30 -12.80
C ALA A 12 -5.81 12.09 -13.41
N HIS A 13 -5.58 11.03 -12.62
CA HIS A 13 -4.88 9.83 -13.06
C HIS A 13 -5.65 9.08 -14.15
N LEU A 14 -6.96 8.93 -13.98
CA LEU A 14 -7.85 8.26 -14.93
C LEU A 14 -8.41 9.18 -16.02
N LYS A 15 -8.13 10.49 -15.95
CA LYS A 15 -8.69 11.53 -16.83
C LYS A 15 -10.23 11.53 -16.87
N LEU A 16 -10.84 11.43 -15.68
CA LEU A 16 -12.29 11.38 -15.54
C LEU A 16 -12.92 12.76 -15.73
N ASP A 17 -14.11 12.78 -16.33
CA ASP A 17 -14.97 13.96 -16.36
C ASP A 17 -15.39 14.38 -14.93
N PRO A 18 -15.64 15.68 -14.66
CA PRO A 18 -16.01 16.15 -13.33
C PRO A 18 -17.21 15.44 -12.70
N ASP A 19 -18.17 15.06 -13.55
CA ASP A 19 -19.43 14.42 -13.14
C ASP A 19 -19.33 12.89 -13.06
N HIS A 20 -18.19 12.30 -13.45
CA HIS A 20 -17.99 10.84 -13.36
C HIS A 20 -18.07 10.37 -11.90
N THR A 21 -18.83 9.31 -11.63
CA THR A 21 -19.03 8.82 -10.27
C THR A 21 -17.77 8.12 -9.75
N VAL A 22 -17.32 8.53 -8.57
CA VAL A 22 -16.20 7.89 -7.85
C VAL A 22 -16.62 7.62 -6.41
N ILE A 23 -16.59 6.35 -6.01
CA ILE A 23 -16.89 5.90 -4.66
C ILE A 23 -15.59 5.78 -3.87
N LEU A 24 -15.57 6.37 -2.67
CA LEU A 24 -14.48 6.27 -1.70
C LEU A 24 -14.92 5.36 -0.55
N GLU A 25 -14.32 4.19 -0.44
CA GLU A 25 -14.61 3.22 0.63
C GLU A 25 -13.47 3.21 1.66
N PRO A 26 -13.68 3.69 2.89
CA PRO A 26 -12.63 3.71 3.90
C PRO A 26 -12.16 2.30 4.31
N ILE A 27 -10.84 2.09 4.32
CA ILE A 27 -10.23 0.86 4.84
C ILE A 27 -9.75 1.15 6.26
N LYS A 28 -10.54 0.75 7.26
CA LYS A 28 -10.20 0.90 8.68
C LYS A 28 -9.28 -0.24 9.14
N ARG A 29 -8.10 -0.38 8.53
CA ARG A 29 -7.09 -1.38 8.91
C ARG A 29 -5.73 -0.69 9.10
N GLY A 30 -5.14 -0.90 10.28
CA GLY A 30 -3.77 -0.48 10.59
C GLY A 30 -3.65 0.72 11.54
N ALA A 31 -2.50 0.81 12.21
CA ALA A 31 -2.22 1.80 13.24
C ALA A 31 -1.33 2.96 12.74
N SER A 32 -1.22 3.16 11.43
CA SER A 32 -0.23 4.07 10.82
C SER A 32 -0.61 5.57 10.83
N GLY A 33 -1.83 5.91 11.24
CA GLY A 33 -2.36 7.28 11.16
C GLY A 33 -2.65 7.77 9.73
N ARG A 34 -2.44 6.91 8.71
CA ARG A 34 -2.76 7.20 7.31
C ARG A 34 -4.26 7.03 7.07
N THR A 35 -4.83 7.89 6.24
CA THR A 35 -6.15 7.67 5.65
C THR A 35 -5.98 6.77 4.44
N ILE A 36 -6.59 5.59 4.49
CA ILE A 36 -6.56 4.61 3.39
C ILE A 36 -7.99 4.42 2.91
N VAL A 37 -8.22 4.58 1.62
CA VAL A 37 -9.53 4.41 0.97
C VAL A 37 -9.37 3.57 -0.29
N ARG A 38 -10.33 2.69 -0.56
CA ARG A 38 -10.48 2.11 -1.90
C ARG A 38 -11.27 3.09 -2.77
N LEU A 39 -10.73 3.36 -3.95
CA LEU A 39 -11.29 4.26 -4.95
C LEU A 39 -11.89 3.40 -6.06
N LYS A 40 -13.19 3.56 -6.30
CA LYS A 40 -13.92 2.87 -7.37
C LYS A 40 -14.53 3.91 -8.29
N ALA A 41 -13.99 4.06 -9.49
CA ALA A 41 -14.61 4.81 -10.56
C ALA A 41 -15.38 3.82 -11.44
N GLU A 42 -16.61 4.17 -11.83
CA GLU A 42 -17.43 3.31 -12.71
C GLU A 42 -16.68 3.03 -14.02
N ASP A 43 -16.75 1.79 -14.51
CA ASP A 43 -16.05 1.30 -15.72
C ASP A 43 -14.51 1.45 -15.72
N HIS A 44 -13.90 1.65 -14.55
CA HIS A 44 -12.45 1.77 -14.40
C HIS A 44 -11.87 0.79 -13.36
N PRO A 45 -10.55 0.52 -13.42
CA PRO A 45 -9.86 -0.22 -12.37
C PRO A 45 -10.01 0.45 -11.01
N THR A 46 -9.90 -0.35 -9.94
CA THR A 46 -9.90 0.16 -8.56
C THR A 46 -8.48 0.47 -8.10
N PHE A 47 -8.37 1.39 -7.15
CA PHE A 47 -7.10 1.84 -6.58
C PHE A 47 -7.21 1.93 -5.07
N ILE A 48 -6.08 1.77 -4.38
CA ILE A 48 -5.99 2.17 -2.98
C ILE A 48 -5.39 3.58 -2.91
N GLY A 49 -6.21 4.53 -2.48
CA GLY A 49 -5.80 5.88 -2.16
C GLY A 49 -5.23 5.95 -0.74
N ILE A 50 -4.02 6.48 -0.62
CA ILE A 50 -3.34 6.69 0.66
C ILE A 50 -3.07 8.17 0.81
N HIS A 51 -3.62 8.78 1.85
CA HIS A 51 -3.24 10.11 2.31
C HIS A 51 -2.54 9.97 3.66
N TYR A 52 -1.33 10.53 3.78
CA TYR A 52 -0.52 10.43 4.99
C TYR A 52 -0.16 11.81 5.54
N THR A 53 0.27 11.87 6.79
CA THR A 53 0.88 13.06 7.37
C THR A 53 2.33 12.75 7.75
N LEU A 54 3.15 13.79 7.87
CA LEU A 54 4.54 13.65 8.31
C LEU A 54 4.71 13.74 9.83
N ASP A 55 3.60 13.85 10.58
CA ASP A 55 3.61 13.86 12.05
C ASP A 55 4.21 12.57 12.62
N ARG A 56 3.98 11.46 11.91
CA ARG A 56 4.67 10.20 12.16
C ARG A 56 5.84 10.07 11.20
N LYS A 57 7.05 10.05 11.74
CA LYS A 57 8.29 9.93 10.98
C LYS A 57 8.25 8.76 9.99
N ASP A 58 7.65 7.64 10.37
CA ASP A 58 7.61 6.43 9.54
C ASP A 58 6.89 6.61 8.20
N ASN A 59 5.92 7.53 8.12
CA ASN A 59 5.17 7.76 6.89
C ASN A 59 6.06 8.27 5.75
N ARG A 60 7.19 8.93 6.06
CA ARG A 60 8.14 9.40 5.04
C ARG A 60 8.82 8.27 4.28
N TYR A 61 8.93 7.09 4.89
CA TYR A 61 9.62 5.94 4.30
C TYR A 61 8.70 5.14 3.37
N PHE A 62 7.39 5.36 3.43
CA PHE A 62 6.41 4.55 2.71
C PHE A 62 6.70 4.48 1.19
N LEU A 63 6.81 5.63 0.52
CA LEU A 63 7.01 5.68 -0.93
C LEU A 63 8.40 5.14 -1.37
N PRO A 64 9.53 5.57 -0.76
CA PRO A 64 10.84 5.01 -1.09
C PRO A 64 10.92 3.50 -0.89
N VAL A 65 10.39 2.98 0.23
CA VAL A 65 10.40 1.55 0.54
C VAL A 65 9.52 0.77 -0.42
N ALA A 66 8.30 1.24 -0.72
CA ALA A 66 7.41 0.58 -1.68
C ALA A 66 8.05 0.43 -3.07
N ARG A 67 8.67 1.51 -3.58
CA ARG A 67 9.38 1.49 -4.87
C ARG A 67 10.57 0.55 -4.85
N PHE A 68 11.36 0.56 -3.77
CA PHE A 68 12.49 -0.35 -3.60
C PHE A 68 12.05 -1.81 -3.61
N LEU A 69 11.05 -2.17 -2.80
CA LEU A 69 10.53 -3.54 -2.71
C LEU A 69 10.00 -4.03 -4.07
N LYS A 70 9.26 -3.20 -4.80
CA LYS A 70 8.81 -3.50 -6.17
C LYS A 70 9.99 -3.74 -7.12
N LYS A 71 11.00 -2.87 -7.09
CA LYS A 71 12.23 -3.01 -7.91
C LYS A 71 13.03 -4.28 -7.56
N ALA A 72 12.99 -4.70 -6.31
CA ALA A 72 13.59 -5.95 -5.83
C ALA A 72 12.79 -7.21 -6.23
N GLY A 73 11.67 -7.05 -6.93
CA GLY A 73 10.81 -8.16 -7.34
C GLY A 73 10.02 -8.77 -6.17
N ILE A 74 9.81 -8.01 -5.10
CA ILE A 74 8.89 -8.39 -4.03
C ILE A 74 7.45 -8.04 -4.47
N ASN A 75 6.52 -8.95 -4.21
CA ASN A 75 5.09 -8.79 -4.49
C ASN A 75 4.45 -7.78 -3.53
N VAL A 76 4.72 -6.50 -3.75
CA VAL A 76 4.07 -5.37 -3.08
C VAL A 76 3.15 -4.62 -4.05
N PRO A 77 2.10 -3.94 -3.56
CA PRO A 77 1.27 -3.07 -4.41
C PRO A 77 2.14 -2.05 -5.15
N GLU A 78 1.91 -1.92 -6.45
CA GLU A 78 2.60 -0.91 -7.24
C GLU A 78 2.16 0.51 -6.87
N VAL A 79 3.11 1.45 -6.80
CA VAL A 79 2.80 2.88 -6.70
C VAL A 79 2.53 3.40 -8.11
N LEU A 80 1.26 3.58 -8.45
CA LEU A 80 0.79 3.98 -9.78
C LEU A 80 0.82 5.50 -9.97
N TYR A 81 0.65 6.23 -8.88
CA TYR A 81 0.76 7.69 -8.83
C TYR A 81 1.12 8.15 -7.42
N ASP A 82 1.90 9.21 -7.30
CA ASP A 82 2.16 9.88 -6.03
C ASP A 82 2.28 11.39 -6.21
N ASN A 83 1.93 12.11 -5.14
CA ASN A 83 2.20 13.53 -5.02
C ASN A 83 2.70 13.81 -3.59
N PRO A 84 4.03 13.74 -3.36
CA PRO A 84 4.61 14.02 -2.06
C PRO A 84 4.30 15.43 -1.55
N GLY A 85 4.16 16.42 -2.43
CA GLY A 85 3.77 17.79 -2.06
C GLY A 85 2.35 17.89 -1.48
N ARG A 86 1.50 16.89 -1.71
CA ARG A 86 0.16 16.75 -1.14
C ARG A 86 0.02 15.55 -0.21
N ASN A 87 1.11 14.85 0.09
CA ASN A 87 1.15 13.63 0.91
C ASN A 87 0.14 12.56 0.49
N ILE A 88 0.03 12.30 -0.81
CA ILE A 88 -0.87 11.27 -1.35
C ILE A 88 -0.15 10.28 -2.26
N ALA A 89 -0.72 9.08 -2.34
CA ALA A 89 -0.38 8.07 -3.33
C ALA A 89 -1.64 7.31 -3.78
N LEU A 90 -1.66 6.91 -5.05
CA LEU A 90 -2.53 5.86 -5.56
C LEU A 90 -1.68 4.62 -5.76
N VAL A 91 -2.08 3.54 -5.12
CA VAL A 91 -1.41 2.24 -5.26
C VAL A 91 -2.38 1.20 -5.81
N GLU A 92 -1.82 0.16 -6.41
CA GLU A 92 -2.54 -1.00 -6.92
C GLU A 92 -3.47 -1.60 -5.85
N ASP A 93 -4.71 -1.91 -6.25
CA ASP A 93 -5.67 -2.62 -5.41
C ASP A 93 -5.55 -4.12 -5.61
N LEU A 94 -4.91 -4.80 -4.66
CA LEU A 94 -4.75 -6.26 -4.65
C LEU A 94 -6.00 -7.01 -4.13
N GLY A 95 -7.09 -6.29 -3.85
CA GLY A 95 -8.34 -6.85 -3.34
C GLY A 95 -8.38 -6.98 -1.82
N GLU A 96 -9.25 -7.88 -1.33
CA GLU A 96 -9.60 -7.98 0.10
C GLU A 96 -9.23 -9.30 0.75
N LYS A 97 -8.80 -10.29 -0.05
CA LYS A 97 -8.47 -11.62 0.45
C LYS A 97 -7.06 -11.62 1.02
N ASP A 98 -6.97 -11.74 2.34
CA ASP A 98 -5.71 -11.93 3.07
C ASP A 98 -5.52 -13.39 3.50
N LEU A 99 -4.34 -13.75 4.01
CA LEU A 99 -4.06 -15.13 4.45
C LEU A 99 -4.95 -15.55 5.63
N LEU A 100 -5.42 -14.61 6.44
CA LEU A 100 -6.33 -14.90 7.54
C LEU A 100 -7.73 -15.28 7.02
N SER A 101 -8.18 -14.65 5.93
CA SER A 101 -9.47 -14.90 5.30
C SER A 101 -9.63 -16.32 4.73
N ILE A 102 -8.52 -17.05 4.54
CA ILE A 102 -8.51 -18.42 4.03
C ILE A 102 -8.19 -19.47 5.09
N VAL A 103 -8.08 -19.11 6.38
CA VAL A 103 -7.61 -20.02 7.44
C VAL A 103 -8.41 -21.32 7.54
N ASP A 104 -9.73 -21.26 7.29
CA ASP A 104 -10.64 -22.41 7.36
C ASP A 104 -10.68 -23.26 6.08
N ARG A 105 -9.92 -22.88 5.04
CA ARG A 105 -9.84 -23.65 3.78
C ARG A 105 -9.00 -24.92 3.96
N PRO A 106 -9.24 -25.97 3.15
CA PRO A 106 -8.39 -27.15 3.13
C PRO A 106 -6.91 -26.79 2.97
N TRP A 107 -6.01 -27.56 3.60
CA TRP A 107 -4.57 -27.29 3.53
C TRP A 107 -4.06 -27.23 2.09
N ALA A 108 -4.56 -28.09 1.20
CA ALA A 108 -4.18 -28.08 -0.21
C ALA A 108 -4.47 -26.75 -0.94
N GLU A 109 -5.48 -25.99 -0.48
CA GLU A 109 -5.78 -24.65 -1.02
C GLU A 109 -4.94 -23.55 -0.35
N ARG A 110 -4.59 -23.72 0.93
CA ARG A 110 -3.80 -22.73 1.70
C ARG A 110 -2.31 -22.82 1.41
N GLU A 111 -1.79 -24.03 1.29
CA GLU A 111 -0.36 -24.32 1.18
C GLU A 111 0.34 -23.50 0.09
N PRO A 112 -0.21 -23.34 -1.13
CA PRO A 112 0.44 -22.52 -2.16
C PRO A 112 0.55 -21.04 -1.77
N CYS A 113 -0.44 -20.50 -1.04
CA CYS A 113 -0.43 -19.10 -0.59
C CYS A 113 0.64 -18.87 0.49
N TYR A 114 0.77 -19.80 1.45
CA TYR A 114 1.81 -19.72 2.47
C TYR A 114 3.21 -19.92 1.89
N ARG A 115 3.37 -20.89 0.96
CA ARG A 115 4.61 -21.10 0.22
C ARG A 115 5.04 -19.82 -0.50
N SER A 116 4.13 -19.20 -1.25
CA SER A 116 4.39 -17.94 -1.94
C SER A 116 4.87 -16.84 -0.97
N ALA A 117 4.23 -16.69 0.19
CA ALA A 117 4.67 -15.72 1.20
C ALA A 117 6.09 -16.00 1.74
N LEU A 118 6.43 -17.27 1.99
CA LEU A 118 7.76 -17.67 2.44
C LEU A 118 8.84 -17.48 1.35
N GLU A 119 8.51 -17.72 0.09
CA GLU A 119 9.40 -17.43 -1.04
C GLU A 119 9.67 -15.92 -1.18
N GLN A 120 8.68 -15.07 -0.93
CA GLN A 120 8.88 -13.61 -0.89
C GLN A 120 9.76 -13.20 0.29
N LEU A 121 9.61 -13.84 1.46
CA LEU A 121 10.44 -13.59 2.63
C LEU A 121 11.91 -13.99 2.39
N ASP A 122 12.14 -15.16 1.77
CA ASP A 122 13.47 -15.62 1.39
C ASP A 122 14.13 -14.61 0.44
N ARG A 123 13.41 -14.17 -0.60
CA ARG A 123 13.89 -13.12 -1.52
C ARG A 123 14.23 -11.83 -0.77
N LEU A 124 13.38 -11.39 0.16
CA LEU A 124 13.61 -10.19 0.95
C LEU A 124 14.89 -10.31 1.79
N PHE A 125 15.17 -11.49 2.37
CA PHE A 125 16.36 -11.73 3.20
C PHE A 125 17.68 -11.52 2.44
N TYR A 126 17.70 -11.83 1.13
CA TYR A 126 18.86 -11.62 0.28
C TYR A 126 18.84 -10.27 -0.46
N THR A 127 17.78 -9.48 -0.32
CA THR A 127 17.69 -8.17 -0.96
C THR A 127 18.51 -7.14 -0.19
N ARG A 128 19.39 -6.42 -0.88
CA ARG A 128 20.18 -5.34 -0.29
C ARG A 128 19.55 -3.98 -0.62
N PRO A 129 19.17 -3.17 0.39
CA PRO A 129 18.72 -1.81 0.12
C PRO A 129 19.86 -0.97 -0.46
N PRO A 130 19.55 0.01 -1.33
CA PRO A 130 20.49 1.04 -1.73
C PRO A 130 21.07 1.78 -0.51
N ARG A 131 22.33 2.23 -0.60
CA ARG A 131 22.99 2.92 0.53
C ARG A 131 22.30 4.23 0.93
N ASP A 132 21.63 4.85 -0.01
CA ASP A 132 20.89 6.10 0.12
C ASP A 132 19.41 5.91 0.50
N LEU A 133 18.94 4.66 0.60
CA LEU A 133 17.59 4.39 1.10
C LEU A 133 17.55 4.53 2.62
N GLU A 134 16.93 5.62 3.10
CA GLU A 134 16.62 5.78 4.52
C GLU A 134 15.55 4.77 4.95
N LEU A 135 15.82 4.05 6.03
CA LEU A 135 14.89 3.11 6.67
C LEU A 135 14.64 3.55 8.12
N PRO A 136 13.48 3.18 8.72
CA PRO A 136 13.29 3.37 10.14
C PRO A 136 14.36 2.61 10.94
N PRO A 137 14.68 3.06 12.17
CA PRO A 137 15.60 2.34 13.03
C PRO A 137 15.09 0.91 13.28
N PRO A 138 15.99 -0.05 13.53
CA PRO A 138 15.58 -1.41 13.87
C PRO A 138 14.75 -1.40 15.15
N PHE A 139 13.78 -2.31 15.22
CA PHE A 139 13.05 -2.55 16.46
C PHE A 139 14.02 -3.05 17.53
N THR A 140 13.99 -2.41 18.69
CA THR A 140 14.76 -2.76 19.89
C THR A 140 13.82 -3.11 21.03
N GLU A 141 14.35 -3.62 22.15
CA GLU A 141 13.56 -3.85 23.37
C GLU A 141 12.81 -2.58 23.81
N GLU A 142 13.43 -1.41 23.67
CA GLU A 142 12.83 -0.11 24.00
C GLU A 142 11.61 0.22 23.14
N THR A 143 11.49 -0.36 21.94
CA THR A 143 10.32 -0.12 21.08
C THR A 143 9.03 -0.74 21.64
N TYR A 144 9.16 -1.72 22.53
CA TYR A 144 8.03 -2.46 23.10
C TYR A 144 7.72 -2.10 24.56
N LYS A 145 8.39 -1.08 25.11
CA LYS A 145 8.12 -0.51 26.44
C LYS A 145 7.09 0.61 26.36
#